data_AF-A0A3D3LB85-F1
#
_entry.id   AF-A0A3D3LB85-F1
#
_cell.length_a   1.000
_cell.length_b   1.000
_cell.length_c   1.000
_cell.angle_alpha   90.00
_cell.angle_beta   90.00
_cell.angle_gamma   90.00
#
_symmetry.space_group_name_H-M   'P 1'
#
loop_
_entity.id
_entity.type
_entity.pdbx_description
1 polymer ?
#
loop_
_entity_poly.entity_id
_entity_poly.type
_entity_poly.pdbx_seq_one_letter_code
_entity_poly.pdbx_strand_id
1 'polypeptide(L)'
;MEEQMTMRLEGVSASEWDWVRRLIADVQEQERHEHLVALWAQWRIAVRFFRQAEFILMRQKQPGAVDFKFHRACLTGLISIGEFLLLHIAESGDREELSRLGFSGENAEAALATLRSNWDEWHGESSPDRIRSIQQKLLELNGEAQAH
;
A
#
# COMPACT_ATOMS: atom_id res chain seq x y z
N MET A 1 -15.30 42.57 54.72
CA MET A 1 -14.51 41.34 54.98
C MET A 1 -14.61 40.52 53.70
N GLU A 2 -13.89 40.98 52.67
CA GLU A 2 -13.80 40.31 51.37
C GLU A 2 -12.49 39.54 51.38
N GLU A 3 -12.59 38.24 51.63
CA GLU A 3 -11.50 37.31 51.49
C GLU A 3 -11.20 37.19 50.00
N GLN A 4 -10.19 37.94 49.54
CA GLN A 4 -9.67 37.83 48.20
C GLN A 4 -9.12 36.41 48.01
N MET A 5 -9.93 35.57 47.38
CA MET A 5 -9.50 34.33 46.76
C MET A 5 -8.68 34.69 45.52
N THR A 6 -7.49 35.25 45.73
CA THR A 6 -6.45 35.34 44.70
C THR A 6 -6.01 33.93 44.38
N MET A 7 -6.67 33.30 43.41
CA MET A 7 -6.08 32.21 42.63
C MET A 7 -4.75 32.75 42.11
N ARG A 8 -3.64 32.37 42.75
CA ARG A 8 -2.32 32.51 42.15
C ARG A 8 -2.32 31.60 40.93
N LEU A 9 -2.51 32.20 39.76
CA LEU A 9 -2.06 31.60 38.52
C LEU A 9 -0.52 31.64 38.57
N GLU A 10 0.07 30.68 39.28
CA GLU A 10 1.49 30.39 39.13
C GLU A 10 1.71 30.09 37.65
N GLY A 11 2.52 30.92 36.99
CA GLY A 11 2.75 30.81 35.56
C GLY A 11 3.42 29.48 35.25
N VAL A 12 2.80 28.71 34.35
CA VAL A 12 3.35 27.44 33.84
C VAL A 12 4.79 27.66 33.37
N SER A 13 5.72 26.88 33.91
CA SER A 13 7.14 26.93 33.60
C SER A 13 7.42 26.55 32.15
N ALA A 14 8.56 27.00 31.61
CA ALA A 14 8.99 26.64 30.26
C ALA A 14 9.12 25.11 30.07
N SER A 15 9.56 24.40 31.11
CA SER A 15 9.66 22.93 31.12
C SER A 15 8.31 22.24 31.06
N GLU A 16 7.28 22.78 31.73
CA GLU A 16 5.92 22.24 31.64
C GLU A 16 5.35 22.45 30.23
N TRP A 17 5.61 23.60 29.61
CA TRP A 17 5.23 23.84 28.21
C TRP A 17 5.98 22.94 27.21
N ASP A 18 7.26 22.65 27.44
CA ASP A 18 8.02 21.69 26.62
C ASP A 18 7.46 20.27 26.74
N TRP A 19 7.04 19.87 27.94
CA TRP A 19 6.38 18.58 28.15
C TRP A 19 5.04 18.52 27.41
N VAL A 20 4.20 19.56 27.50
CA VAL A 20 2.94 19.63 26.74
C VAL A 20 3.19 19.55 25.24
N ARG A 21 4.20 20.24 24.71
CA ARG A 21 4.57 20.17 23.29
C ARG A 21 4.95 18.76 22.85
N ARG A 22 5.73 18.04 23.67
CA ARG A 22 6.09 16.64 23.41
C ARG A 22 4.85 15.75 23.43
N LEU A 23 3.99 15.90 24.44
CA LEU A 23 2.76 15.12 24.53
C LEU A 23 1.85 15.34 23.31
N ILE A 24 1.72 16.58 22.82
CA ILE A 24 0.96 16.88 21.60
C ILE A 24 1.58 16.19 20.39
N ALA A 25 2.90 16.24 20.25
CA ALA A 25 3.60 15.57 19.15
C ALA A 25 3.41 14.03 19.21
N ASP A 26 3.50 13.43 20.40
CA ASP A 26 3.30 12.00 20.60
C ASP A 26 1.86 11.57 20.23
N VAL A 27 0.85 12.36 20.63
CA VAL A 27 -0.55 12.11 20.27
C VAL A 27 -0.76 12.21 18.75
N GLN A 28 -0.20 13.24 18.11
CA GLN A 28 -0.31 13.42 16.66
C GLN A 28 0.35 12.28 15.89
N GLU A 29 1.49 11.79 16.36
CA GLU A 29 2.18 10.66 15.75
C GLU A 29 1.37 9.36 15.90
N GLN A 30 0.78 9.14 17.07
CA GLN A 30 -0.12 8.02 17.30
C GLN A 30 -1.34 8.05 16.37
N GLU A 31 -2.00 9.22 16.24
CA GLU A 31 -3.13 9.39 15.32
C GLU A 31 -2.73 9.12 13.86
N ARG A 32 -1.53 9.54 13.46
CA ARG A 32 -0.96 9.26 12.13
C ARG A 32 -0.77 7.76 11.91
N HIS A 33 -0.22 7.05 12.89
CA HIS A 33 -0.06 5.60 12.83
C HIS A 33 -1.39 4.86 12.70
N GLU A 34 -2.38 5.22 13.52
CA GLU A 34 -3.71 4.64 13.46
C GLU A 34 -4.39 4.88 12.10
N HIS A 35 -4.23 6.09 11.56
CA HIS A 35 -4.74 6.42 10.23
C HIS A 35 -4.08 5.57 9.13
N LEU A 36 -2.76 5.40 9.17
CA LEU A 36 -2.04 4.56 8.20
C LEU A 36 -2.48 3.09 8.26
N VAL A 37 -2.67 2.55 9.46
CA VAL A 37 -3.16 1.18 9.66
C VAL A 37 -4.58 1.03 9.09
N ALA A 38 -5.45 2.01 9.30
CA ALA A 38 -6.78 2.02 8.74
C ALA A 38 -6.76 2.06 7.19
N LEU A 39 -5.95 2.94 6.60
CA LEU A 39 -5.78 3.04 5.14
C LEU A 39 -5.25 1.73 4.56
N TRP A 40 -4.29 1.10 5.23
CA TRP A 40 -3.77 -0.20 4.84
C TRP A 40 -4.85 -1.29 4.85
N ALA A 41 -5.64 -1.37 5.92
CA ALA A 41 -6.74 -2.33 6.02
C ALA A 41 -7.76 -2.13 4.90
N GLN A 42 -8.14 -0.88 4.62
CA GLN A 42 -9.04 -0.53 3.53
C GLN A 42 -8.47 -0.91 2.17
N TRP A 43 -7.20 -0.63 1.91
CA TRP A 43 -6.53 -1.00 0.68
C TRP A 43 -6.52 -2.52 0.46
N ARG A 44 -6.19 -3.31 1.49
CA ARG A 44 -6.23 -4.78 1.41
C ARG A 44 -7.63 -5.31 1.07
N ILE A 45 -8.66 -4.74 1.69
CA ILE A 45 -10.04 -5.09 1.40
C ILE A 45 -10.38 -4.76 -0.06
N ALA A 46 -9.98 -3.58 -0.54
CA ALA A 46 -10.16 -3.17 -1.93
C ALA A 46 -9.46 -4.12 -2.91
N VAL A 47 -8.21 -4.51 -2.63
CA VAL A 47 -7.46 -5.51 -3.43
C VAL A 47 -8.20 -6.84 -3.47
N ARG A 48 -8.72 -7.31 -2.34
CA ARG A 48 -9.48 -8.58 -2.29
C ARG A 48 -10.74 -8.51 -3.15
N PHE A 49 -11.53 -7.45 -3.03
CA PHE A 49 -12.73 -7.26 -3.85
C PHE A 49 -12.42 -7.10 -5.32
N PHE A 50 -11.35 -6.37 -5.65
CA PHE A 50 -10.88 -6.24 -7.02
C PHE A 50 -10.52 -7.59 -7.62
N ARG A 51 -9.77 -8.45 -6.93
CA ARG A 51 -9.44 -9.80 -7.41
C ARG A 51 -10.67 -10.66 -7.65
N GLN A 52 -11.68 -10.55 -6.78
CA GLN A 52 -12.94 -11.26 -6.96
C GLN A 52 -13.69 -10.75 -8.20
N ALA A 53 -13.74 -9.43 -8.40
CA ALA A 53 -14.35 -8.83 -9.58
C ALA A 53 -13.58 -9.18 -10.86
N GLU A 54 -12.26 -9.13 -10.84
CA GLU A 54 -11.36 -9.53 -11.95
C GLU A 54 -11.65 -10.98 -12.37
N PHE A 55 -11.73 -11.90 -11.41
CA PHE A 55 -12.03 -13.31 -11.70
C PHE A 55 -13.39 -13.47 -12.41
N ILE A 56 -14.43 -12.79 -11.94
CA ILE A 56 -15.78 -12.90 -12.52
C ILE A 56 -15.87 -12.21 -13.88
N LEU A 57 -15.34 -11.00 -14.01
CA LEU A 57 -15.57 -10.14 -15.17
C LEU A 57 -14.54 -10.39 -16.28
N MET A 58 -13.28 -10.61 -15.92
CA MET A 58 -12.20 -10.73 -16.89
C MET A 58 -11.91 -12.19 -17.26
N ARG A 59 -12.10 -13.14 -16.34
CA ARG A 59 -11.77 -14.56 -16.58
C ARG A 59 -12.96 -15.45 -16.91
N GLN A 60 -14.13 -15.22 -16.32
CA GLN A 60 -15.32 -16.08 -16.54
C GLN A 60 -16.27 -15.59 -17.64
N LYS A 61 -16.16 -14.32 -18.05
CA LYS A 61 -16.99 -13.71 -19.10
C LYS A 61 -16.14 -13.35 -20.31
N GLN A 62 -16.78 -12.86 -21.38
CA GLN A 62 -16.09 -12.17 -22.47
C GLN A 62 -16.08 -10.66 -22.18
N PRO A 63 -15.00 -10.12 -21.60
CA PRO A 63 -14.89 -8.69 -21.30
C PRO A 63 -14.87 -7.86 -22.59
N GLY A 64 -15.65 -6.77 -22.59
CA GLY A 64 -15.65 -5.78 -23.66
C GLY A 64 -14.55 -4.72 -23.47
N ALA A 65 -14.41 -3.83 -24.46
CA ALA A 65 -13.40 -2.77 -24.43
C ALA A 65 -13.54 -1.82 -23.23
N VAL A 66 -14.77 -1.59 -22.75
CA VAL A 66 -15.03 -0.75 -21.56
C VAL A 66 -14.55 -1.46 -20.29
N ASP A 67 -14.78 -2.77 -20.18
CA ASP A 67 -14.33 -3.57 -19.03
C ASP A 67 -12.81 -3.54 -18.90
N PHE A 68 -12.08 -3.68 -20.02
CA PHE A 68 -10.62 -3.56 -20.01
C PHE A 68 -10.13 -2.18 -19.56
N LYS A 69 -10.77 -1.10 -20.01
CA LYS A 69 -10.42 0.26 -19.57
C LYS A 69 -10.66 0.45 -18.08
N PHE A 70 -11.81 -0.02 -17.58
CA PHE A 70 -12.14 0.05 -16.17
C PHE A 70 -11.18 -0.80 -15.32
N HIS A 71 -10.93 -2.03 -15.75
CA HIS A 71 -9.96 -2.93 -15.14
C HIS A 71 -8.57 -2.29 -15.02
N ARG A 72 -8.09 -1.69 -16.12
CA ARG A 72 -6.82 -0.95 -16.14
C ARG A 72 -6.79 0.18 -15.12
N ALA A 73 -7.83 1.02 -15.11
CA ALA A 73 -7.92 2.17 -14.20
C ALA A 73 -7.92 1.73 -12.73
N CYS A 74 -8.73 0.72 -12.38
CA CYS A 74 -8.78 0.18 -11.02
C CYS A 74 -7.45 -0.42 -10.60
N LEU A 75 -6.82 -1.23 -11.46
CA LEU A 75 -5.54 -1.87 -11.14
C LEU A 75 -4.42 -0.84 -10.95
N THR A 76 -4.33 0.15 -11.84
CA THR A 76 -3.38 1.26 -11.70
C THR A 76 -3.62 2.08 -10.42
N GLY A 77 -4.88 2.35 -10.06
CA GLY A 77 -5.23 3.03 -8.82
C GLY A 77 -4.80 2.25 -7.58
N LEU A 78 -5.07 0.94 -7.54
CA LEU A 78 -4.65 0.08 -6.44
C LEU A 78 -3.14 0.01 -6.29
N ILE A 79 -2.40 -0.09 -7.40
CA ILE A 79 -0.93 -0.05 -7.38
C ILE A 79 -0.48 1.29 -6.78
N SER A 80 -0.97 2.42 -7.31
CA SER A 80 -0.56 3.75 -6.87
C SER A 80 -0.79 4.00 -5.37
N ILE A 81 -1.96 3.59 -4.86
CA ILE A 81 -2.26 3.70 -3.41
C ILE A 81 -1.32 2.81 -2.59
N GLY A 82 -1.01 1.59 -3.06
CA GLY A 82 -0.07 0.72 -2.37
C GLY A 82 1.34 1.31 -2.34
N GLU A 83 1.83 1.89 -3.44
CA GLU A 83 3.14 2.58 -3.46
C GLU A 83 3.19 3.72 -2.44
N PHE A 84 2.11 4.51 -2.37
CA PHE A 84 2.00 5.61 -1.41
C PHE A 84 2.06 5.10 0.04
N LEU A 85 1.36 4.00 0.33
CA LEU A 85 1.42 3.36 1.64
C LEU A 85 2.82 2.86 1.96
N LEU A 86 3.53 2.23 1.01
CA LEU A 86 4.93 1.80 1.16
C LEU A 86 5.87 2.96 1.50
N LEU A 87 5.71 4.09 0.80
CA LEU A 87 6.51 5.29 1.06
C LEU A 87 6.31 5.78 2.49
N HIS A 88 5.06 5.82 2.97
CA HIS A 88 4.76 6.25 4.34
C HIS A 88 5.36 5.31 5.39
N ILE A 89 5.44 4.00 5.14
CA ILE A 89 6.17 3.06 6.03
C ILE A 89 7.66 3.38 6.05
N ALA A 90 8.22 3.65 4.86
CA ALA A 90 9.64 3.88 4.74
C ALA A 90 10.09 5.13 5.49
N GLU A 91 9.25 6.16 5.50
CA GLU A 91 9.44 7.41 6.24
C GLU A 91 9.10 7.29 7.73
N SER A 92 8.28 6.32 8.12
CA SER A 92 7.92 6.12 9.53
C SER A 92 9.09 5.48 10.28
N GLY A 93 9.57 6.16 11.33
CA GLY A 93 10.66 5.67 12.18
C GLY A 93 10.30 4.42 12.99
N ASP A 94 9.00 4.12 13.13
CA ASP A 94 8.48 3.05 13.99
C ASP A 94 7.88 1.88 13.19
N ARG A 95 8.73 1.23 12.38
CA ARG A 95 8.34 0.02 11.62
C ARG A 95 7.88 -1.12 12.53
N GLU A 96 8.39 -1.18 13.75
CA GLU A 96 8.06 -2.25 14.71
C GLU A 96 6.65 -2.05 15.29
N GLU A 97 6.27 -0.83 15.66
CA GLU A 97 4.89 -0.50 16.04
C GLU A 97 3.90 -0.78 14.91
N LEU A 98 4.20 -0.32 13.70
CA LEU A 98 3.37 -0.58 12.52
C LEU A 98 3.19 -2.10 12.28
N SER A 99 4.25 -2.88 12.44
CA SER A 99 4.18 -4.34 12.33
C SER A 99 3.30 -4.95 13.42
N ARG A 100 3.38 -4.47 14.68
CA ARG A 100 2.50 -4.91 15.78
C ARG A 100 1.03 -4.59 15.51
N LEU A 101 0.75 -3.49 14.83
CA LEU A 101 -0.60 -3.09 14.42
C LEU A 101 -1.10 -3.83 13.16
N GLY A 102 -0.37 -4.85 12.70
CA GLY A 102 -0.78 -5.72 11.58
C GLY A 102 -0.38 -5.21 10.20
N PHE A 103 0.54 -4.25 10.15
CA PHE A 103 1.09 -3.67 8.93
C PHE A 103 2.56 -4.07 8.74
N SER A 104 2.80 -5.08 7.91
CA SER A 104 4.16 -5.48 7.51
C SER A 104 4.45 -4.94 6.11
N GLY A 105 5.56 -4.22 5.97
CA GLY A 105 6.05 -3.73 4.68
C GLY A 105 6.27 -4.86 3.67
N GLU A 106 6.75 -6.03 4.12
CA GLU A 106 6.94 -7.20 3.26
C GLU A 106 5.61 -7.69 2.65
N ASN A 107 4.54 -7.71 3.46
CA ASN A 107 3.21 -8.09 2.98
C ASN A 107 2.66 -7.08 1.96
N ALA A 108 2.95 -5.79 2.15
CA ALA A 108 2.59 -4.74 1.21
C ALA A 108 3.36 -4.86 -0.11
N GLU A 109 4.67 -5.07 -0.04
CA GLU A 109 5.51 -5.30 -1.21
C GLU A 109 5.07 -6.53 -2.00
N ALA A 110 4.80 -7.66 -1.32
CA ALA A 110 4.34 -8.88 -1.97
C ALA A 110 2.97 -8.70 -2.67
N ALA A 111 2.04 -8.00 -2.01
CA ALA A 111 0.74 -7.69 -2.59
C ALA A 111 0.86 -6.79 -3.82
N LEU A 112 1.73 -5.76 -3.77
CA LEU A 112 2.03 -4.88 -4.89
C LEU A 112 2.71 -5.60 -6.04
N ALA A 113 3.70 -6.44 -5.77
CA ALA A 113 4.37 -7.26 -6.79
C ALA A 113 3.35 -8.10 -7.56
N THR A 114 2.37 -8.68 -6.86
CA THR A 114 1.28 -9.41 -7.50
C THR A 114 0.43 -8.50 -8.39
N LEU A 115 0.03 -7.32 -7.92
CA LEU A 115 -0.78 -6.38 -8.72
C LEU A 115 -0.03 -5.89 -9.96
N ARG A 116 1.26 -5.59 -9.84
CA ARG A 116 2.12 -5.20 -10.96
C ARG A 116 2.24 -6.35 -11.98
N SER A 117 2.41 -7.58 -11.51
CA SER A 117 2.40 -8.77 -12.36
C SER A 117 1.08 -8.93 -13.12
N ASN A 118 -0.06 -8.74 -12.45
CA ASN A 118 -1.37 -8.77 -13.10
C ASN A 118 -1.51 -7.64 -14.13
N TRP A 119 -0.95 -6.46 -13.85
CA TRP A 119 -1.00 -5.34 -14.78
C TRP A 119 -0.24 -5.66 -16.05
N ASP A 120 0.96 -6.22 -15.92
CA ASP A 120 1.77 -6.69 -17.06
C ASP A 120 1.06 -7.81 -17.84
N GLU A 121 0.41 -8.75 -17.15
CA GLU A 121 -0.32 -9.85 -17.79
C GLU A 121 -1.47 -9.35 -18.67
N TRP A 122 -2.26 -8.41 -18.16
CA TRP A 122 -3.49 -7.95 -18.84
C TRP A 122 -3.30 -6.76 -19.77
N HIS A 123 -2.37 -5.85 -19.43
CA HIS A 123 -2.21 -4.55 -20.08
C HIS A 123 -0.78 -4.28 -20.53
N GLY A 124 0.16 -5.16 -20.19
CA GLY A 124 1.53 -5.05 -20.66
C GLY A 124 1.56 -5.14 -22.18
N GLU A 125 2.17 -4.15 -22.80
CA GLU A 125 2.53 -4.26 -24.21
C GLU A 125 3.61 -5.34 -24.32
N SER A 126 3.22 -6.51 -24.82
CA SER A 126 4.20 -7.48 -25.29
C SER A 126 4.83 -6.90 -26.55
N SER A 127 5.93 -6.17 -26.37
CA SER A 127 6.70 -5.71 -27.53
C SER A 127 7.07 -6.93 -28.39
N PRO A 128 7.12 -6.80 -29.72
CA PRO A 128 7.55 -7.89 -30.60
C PRO A 128 8.90 -8.49 -30.17
N ASP A 129 9.76 -7.69 -29.54
CA ASP A 129 11.06 -8.10 -29.00
C ASP A 129 10.93 -8.99 -27.75
N ARG A 130 9.99 -8.68 -26.85
CA ARG A 130 9.71 -9.53 -25.68
C ARG A 130 9.11 -10.87 -26.10
N ILE A 131 8.23 -10.87 -27.10
CA ILE A 131 7.67 -12.10 -27.68
C ILE A 131 8.80 -12.95 -28.29
N ARG A 132 9.68 -12.34 -29.10
CA ARG A 132 10.83 -13.04 -29.69
C ARG A 132 11.78 -13.60 -28.63
N SER A 133 12.06 -12.83 -27.59
CA SER A 133 12.92 -13.27 -26.48
C SER A 133 12.33 -14.48 -25.73
N ILE A 134 11.02 -14.48 -25.49
CA ILE A 134 10.33 -15.62 -24.85
C ILE A 134 10.33 -16.84 -25.77
N GLN A 135 10.06 -16.67 -27.07
CA GLN A 135 10.11 -17.75 -28.06
C GLN A 135 11.51 -18.38 -28.14
N GLN A 136 12.56 -17.57 -28.12
CA GLN A 136 13.94 -18.03 -28.17
C GLN A 136 14.31 -18.84 -26.91
N LYS A 137 13.92 -18.38 -25.72
CA LYS A 137 14.11 -19.14 -24.47
C LYS A 137 13.36 -20.47 -24.45
N LEU A 138 12.14 -20.51 -25.00
CA LEU A 138 11.35 -21.75 -25.09
C LEU A 138 11.98 -22.75 -26.07
N LEU A 139 12.59 -22.27 -27.15
CA LEU A 139 13.34 -23.10 -28.11
C LEU A 139 14.62 -23.67 -27.48
N GLU A 140 15.35 -22.87 -26.71
CA GLU A 140 16.56 -23.31 -25.98
C GLU A 140 16.22 -24.40 -24.95
N LEU A 141 15.16 -24.20 -24.15
CA LEU A 141 14.69 -25.17 -23.17
C LEU A 141 14.20 -26.49 -23.80
N ASN A 142 13.54 -26.43 -24.95
CA ASN A 142 13.11 -27.64 -25.68
C ASN A 142 14.26 -28.34 -26.41
N GLY A 143 15.30 -27.60 -26.81
CA GLY A 143 16.52 -28.17 -27.40
C GLY A 143 17.35 -28.95 -26.37
N GLU A 144 17.44 -28.45 -25.14
CA GLU A 144 18.12 -29.15 -24.03
C GLU A 144 17.38 -30.42 -23.60
N ALA A 145 16.03 -30.42 -23.65
CA ALA A 145 15.21 -31.58 -23.34
C ALA A 145 15.25 -32.71 -24.40
N GLN A 146 15.74 -32.42 -25.61
CA GLN A 146 15.90 -33.41 -26.70
C GLN A 146 17.34 -33.94 -26.82
N ALA A 147 18.30 -33.33 -26.11
CA ALA A 147 19.72 -33.72 -26.11
C ALA A 147 20.09 -34.68 -24.96
N HIS A 148 19.12 -35.09 -24.14
CA HIS A 148 19.21 -36.08 -23.07
C HIS A 148 18.28 -37.27 -23.34
#